data_AF-A0A7X3U035-F1
#
_entry.id   AF-A0A7X3U035-F1
#
_cell.length_a   1.000
_cell.length_b   1.000
_cell.length_c   1.000
_cell.angle_alpha   90.00
_cell.angle_beta   90.00
_cell.angle_gamma   90.00
#
_symmetry.space_group_name_H-M   'P 1'
#
loop_
_entity.id
_entity.type
_entity.pdbx_description
1 polymer ?
#
loop_
_entity_poly.entity_id
_entity_poly.type
_entity_poly.pdbx_seq_one_letter_code
_entity_poly.pdbx_strand_id
1 'polypeptide(L)'
;MIQRAVDPGTAAELTAIMEQVVERGTARNAQVPGYSVAGKTGTAEKLIDGRYSSDHHNASFIGFVPSRAPAFAALVMIDTPRGERFTGGAVAAPVFQRIAAAALRHLAVPPTLNPQPPVLIAQRTPRRIVASLAGHRSVAPAAAGDAPVAGASCCSMPDVHGLSARQALSVLGRLRLGARVHGIGLVVSQDPSPGAPVGPDTTAVLHLERHPAAADESDG
;
A
#
# COMPACT_ATOMS: atom_id res chain seq x y z
N MET A 1 9.33 1.17 30.75
CA MET A 1 9.62 -0.17 30.18
C MET A 1 8.32 -0.72 29.64
N ILE A 2 8.24 -1.06 28.35
CA ILE A 2 7.02 -1.62 27.76
C ILE A 2 7.12 -3.15 27.90
N GLN A 3 6.17 -3.78 28.61
CA GLN A 3 6.15 -5.24 28.76
C GLN A 3 5.35 -5.88 27.64
N ARG A 4 5.85 -7.03 27.14
CA ARG A 4 5.13 -7.86 26.17
C ARG A 4 4.21 -8.82 26.93
N ALA A 5 2.92 -8.52 26.95
CA ALA A 5 1.92 -9.33 27.64
C ALA A 5 1.49 -10.60 26.88
N VAL A 6 1.54 -10.56 25.53
CA VAL A 6 1.09 -11.65 24.65
C VAL A 6 2.09 -11.90 23.53
N ASP A 7 2.06 -13.10 22.96
CA ASP A 7 2.88 -13.46 21.81
C ASP A 7 2.46 -12.66 20.56
N PRO A 8 3.40 -12.25 19.68
CA PRO A 8 3.07 -11.52 18.45
C PRO A 8 2.12 -12.28 17.52
N GLY A 9 2.20 -13.62 17.46
CA GLY A 9 1.30 -14.43 16.66
C GLY A 9 -0.14 -14.36 17.19
N THR A 10 -0.31 -14.49 18.50
CA THR A 10 -1.62 -14.33 19.16
C THR A 10 -2.18 -12.92 18.97
N ALA A 11 -1.34 -11.89 19.06
CA ALA A 11 -1.77 -10.51 18.82
C ALA A 11 -2.25 -10.31 17.37
N ALA A 12 -1.56 -10.90 16.39
CA ALA A 12 -1.94 -10.83 14.99
C ALA A 12 -3.27 -11.56 14.72
N GLU A 13 -3.49 -12.72 15.33
CA GLU A 13 -4.74 -13.47 15.23
C GLU A 13 -5.92 -12.70 15.86
N LEU A 14 -5.74 -12.18 17.07
CA LEU A 14 -6.75 -11.33 17.72
C LEU A 14 -7.06 -10.08 16.88
N THR A 15 -6.05 -9.49 16.25
CA THR A 15 -6.23 -8.36 15.35
C THR A 15 -7.12 -8.74 14.16
N ALA A 16 -6.88 -9.89 13.52
CA ALA A 16 -7.71 -10.37 12.42
C ALA A 16 -9.16 -10.64 12.86
N ILE A 17 -9.36 -11.19 14.06
CA ILE A 17 -10.71 -11.39 14.63
C ILE A 17 -11.40 -10.03 14.85
N MET A 18 -10.69 -9.05 15.40
CA MET A 18 -11.23 -7.70 15.62
C MET A 18 -11.49 -6.93 14.32
N GLU A 19 -10.74 -7.17 13.25
CA GLU A 19 -11.04 -6.66 11.90
C GLU A 19 -12.44 -7.15 11.46
N GLN A 20 -12.75 -8.44 11.67
CA GLN A 20 -14.06 -9.00 11.29
C GLN A 20 -15.23 -8.39 12.06
N VAL A 21 -15.03 -7.95 13.31
CA VAL A 21 -16.05 -7.24 14.09
C VAL A 21 -16.44 -5.92 13.42
N VAL A 22 -15.47 -5.24 12.81
CA VAL A 22 -15.66 -3.96 12.10
C VAL A 22 -16.18 -4.19 10.68
N GLU A 23 -15.69 -5.19 9.97
CA GLU A 23 -16.13 -5.47 8.59
C GLU A 23 -17.56 -6.00 8.54
N ARG A 24 -17.88 -6.97 9.40
CA ARG A 24 -19.11 -7.78 9.30
C ARG A 24 -19.89 -7.87 10.61
N GLY A 25 -19.29 -7.49 11.74
CA GLY A 25 -19.90 -7.60 13.06
C GLY A 25 -20.69 -6.38 13.53
N THR A 26 -20.67 -6.14 14.84
CA THR A 26 -21.43 -5.08 15.51
C THR A 26 -20.77 -3.70 15.44
N ALA A 27 -19.53 -3.61 14.95
CA ALA A 27 -18.75 -2.37 14.88
C ALA A 27 -18.67 -1.76 13.48
N ARG A 28 -19.61 -2.06 12.57
CA ARG A 28 -19.59 -1.58 11.18
C ARG A 28 -19.43 -0.07 11.04
N ASN A 29 -20.00 0.69 11.97
CA ASN A 29 -19.90 2.16 11.98
C ASN A 29 -18.49 2.68 12.34
N ALA A 30 -17.55 1.82 12.74
CA ALA A 30 -16.15 2.19 13.00
C ALA A 30 -15.27 2.16 11.74
N GLN A 31 -15.79 1.71 10.58
CA GLN A 31 -15.02 1.60 9.34
C GLN A 31 -14.51 2.96 8.85
N VAL A 32 -13.19 3.06 8.68
CA VAL A 32 -12.55 4.25 8.09
C VAL A 32 -12.23 3.95 6.63
N PRO A 33 -12.79 4.70 5.65
CA PRO A 33 -12.53 4.45 4.23
C PRO A 33 -11.04 4.44 3.89
N GLY A 34 -10.58 3.40 3.19
CA GLY A 34 -9.18 3.24 2.78
C GLY A 34 -8.25 2.67 3.86
N TYR A 35 -8.75 2.34 5.06
CA TYR A 35 -7.92 1.78 6.13
C TYR A 35 -8.53 0.51 6.73
N SER A 36 -7.65 -0.41 7.13
CA SER A 36 -8.04 -1.57 7.94
C SER A 36 -8.17 -1.14 9.41
N VAL A 37 -9.30 -1.47 10.03
CA VAL A 37 -9.60 -1.08 11.42
C VAL A 37 -9.87 -2.33 12.24
N ALA A 38 -9.18 -2.46 13.36
CA ALA A 38 -9.46 -3.49 14.37
C ALA A 38 -10.07 -2.81 15.60
N GLY A 39 -11.17 -3.36 16.11
CA GLY A 39 -11.75 -2.85 17.35
C GLY A 39 -12.92 -3.66 17.85
N LYS A 40 -13.41 -3.27 19.03
CA LYS A 40 -14.49 -3.94 19.73
C LYS A 40 -15.44 -2.96 20.40
N THR A 41 -16.71 -3.31 20.34
CA THR A 41 -17.80 -2.63 21.05
C THR A 41 -17.90 -3.10 22.49
N GLY A 42 -18.18 -2.17 23.39
CA GLY A 42 -18.62 -2.41 24.76
C GLY A 42 -19.99 -1.74 24.99
N THR A 43 -20.85 -2.39 25.75
CA THR A 43 -22.09 -1.81 26.26
C THR A 43 -22.30 -2.41 27.64
N ALA A 44 -22.26 -1.57 28.67
CA ALA A 44 -22.29 -2.02 30.05
C ALA A 44 -23.42 -1.31 30.80
N GLU A 45 -24.27 -2.07 31.48
CA GLU A 45 -25.28 -1.55 32.40
C GLU A 45 -24.59 -0.95 33.63
N LYS A 46 -25.08 0.21 34.08
CA LYS A 46 -24.59 0.86 35.29
C LYS A 46 -25.25 0.24 36.52
N LEU A 47 -24.49 0.16 37.61
CA LEU A 47 -25.03 -0.18 38.92
C LEU A 47 -25.61 1.08 39.57
N ILE A 48 -26.92 1.08 39.85
CA ILE A 48 -27.65 2.15 40.53
C ILE A 48 -28.40 1.50 41.70
N ASP A 49 -28.20 2.02 42.91
CA ASP A 49 -28.83 1.53 44.14
C ASP A 49 -28.68 0.00 44.35
N GLY A 50 -27.50 -0.53 44.01
CA GLY A 50 -27.15 -1.94 44.17
C GLY A 50 -27.77 -2.87 43.11
N ARG A 51 -28.39 -2.35 42.05
CA ARG A 51 -28.94 -3.14 40.93
C ARG A 51 -28.46 -2.61 39.58
N TYR A 52 -28.35 -3.47 38.59
CA TYR A 52 -28.08 -3.03 37.21
C TYR A 52 -29.30 -2.29 36.67
N SER A 53 -29.08 -1.09 36.13
CA SER A 53 -30.13 -0.27 35.53
C SER A 53 -30.33 -0.64 34.07
N SER A 54 -31.58 -0.91 33.70
CA SER A 54 -31.99 -1.11 32.30
C SER A 54 -32.01 0.17 31.47
N ASP A 55 -31.83 1.34 32.10
CA ASP A 55 -31.96 2.64 31.43
C ASP A 55 -30.61 3.37 31.36
N HIS A 56 -29.67 3.01 32.23
CA HIS A 56 -28.37 3.67 32.32
C HIS A 56 -27.26 2.74 31.88
N HIS A 57 -26.68 3.05 30.73
CA HIS A 57 -25.62 2.25 30.13
C HIS A 57 -24.42 3.11 29.75
N ASN A 58 -23.24 2.49 29.72
CA ASN A 58 -22.05 3.03 29.09
C ASN A 58 -21.85 2.37 27.74
N ALA A 59 -21.85 3.17 26.69
CA ALA A 59 -21.57 2.74 25.33
C ALA A 59 -20.11 3.03 25.00
N SER A 60 -19.35 2.03 24.58
CA SER A 60 -17.94 2.21 24.27
C SER A 60 -17.50 1.51 22.99
N PHE A 61 -16.42 2.04 22.41
CA PHE A 61 -15.70 1.41 21.33
C PHE A 61 -14.21 1.66 21.53
N ILE A 62 -13.42 0.59 21.51
CA ILE A 62 -11.96 0.65 21.49
C ILE A 62 -11.47 0.11 20.15
N GLY A 63 -10.53 0.81 19.54
CA GLY A 63 -9.95 0.36 18.28
C GLY A 63 -8.64 1.03 17.95
N PHE A 64 -7.99 0.49 16.94
CA PHE A 64 -6.74 0.99 16.40
C PHE A 64 -6.69 0.85 14.89
N VAL A 65 -5.94 1.75 14.26
CA VAL A 65 -5.89 1.94 12.81
C VAL A 65 -4.53 2.52 12.37
N PRO A 66 -3.96 2.06 11.24
CA PRO A 66 -4.29 0.82 10.53
C PRO A 66 -4.08 -0.42 11.40
N SER A 67 -4.90 -1.46 11.24
CA SER A 67 -4.84 -2.66 12.10
C SER A 67 -3.49 -3.39 12.08
N ARG A 68 -2.80 -3.45 10.95
CA ARG A 68 -1.53 -4.19 10.80
C ARG A 68 -0.29 -3.39 11.19
N ALA A 69 -0.38 -2.07 11.12
CA ALA A 69 0.69 -1.15 11.51
C ALA A 69 0.04 0.07 12.19
N PRO A 70 -0.38 -0.06 13.46
CA PRO A 70 -1.20 0.96 14.12
C PRO A 70 -0.46 2.28 14.29
N ALA A 71 -1.03 3.34 13.73
CA ALA A 71 -0.56 4.72 13.90
C ALA A 71 -1.43 5.48 14.91
N PHE A 72 -2.65 5.01 15.15
CA PHE A 72 -3.61 5.62 16.06
C PHE A 72 -4.42 4.54 16.78
N ALA A 73 -4.61 4.72 18.09
CA ALA A 73 -5.49 3.91 18.93
C ALA A 73 -6.31 4.82 19.83
N ALA A 74 -7.58 4.49 20.04
CA ALA A 74 -8.46 5.27 20.91
C ALA A 74 -9.56 4.41 21.54
N LEU A 75 -9.94 4.78 22.76
CA LEU A 75 -11.16 4.36 23.42
C LEU A 75 -12.13 5.54 23.41
N VAL A 76 -13.32 5.33 22.86
CA VAL A 76 -14.44 6.27 22.98
C VAL A 76 -15.45 5.67 23.93
N MET A 77 -15.86 6.44 24.94
CA MET A 77 -16.91 6.07 25.88
C MET A 77 -17.93 7.19 25.97
N ILE A 78 -19.22 6.82 25.93
CA ILE A 78 -20.34 7.74 26.05
C ILE A 78 -21.16 7.27 27.24
N ASP A 79 -21.29 8.18 28.20
CA ASP A 79 -21.99 7.96 29.45
C ASP A 79 -23.50 8.18 29.26
N THR A 80 -24.29 7.15 29.52
CA THR A 80 -25.77 7.18 29.43
C THR A 80 -26.27 7.86 28.14
N PRO A 81 -25.96 7.32 26.94
CA PRO A 81 -26.47 7.87 25.70
C PRO A 81 -28.00 7.83 25.69
N ARG A 82 -28.61 8.94 25.25
CA ARG A 82 -30.07 9.06 25.13
C ARG A 82 -30.53 8.71 23.72
N GLY A 83 -31.70 8.10 23.60
CA GLY A 83 -32.35 7.75 22.34
C GLY A 83 -32.40 6.24 22.06
N GLU A 84 -33.06 5.86 20.96
CA GLU A 84 -33.30 4.45 20.61
C GLU A 84 -32.03 3.64 20.34
N ARG A 85 -30.96 4.33 19.93
CA ARG A 85 -29.65 3.73 19.66
C ARG A 85 -28.71 4.06 20.81
N PHE A 86 -28.43 3.05 21.65
CA PHE A 86 -27.62 3.23 22.87
C PHE A 86 -26.40 2.31 22.94
N THR A 87 -26.19 1.43 21.96
CA THR A 87 -25.06 0.48 21.99
C THR A 87 -23.75 1.12 21.54
N GLY A 88 -22.62 0.56 21.99
CA GLY A 88 -21.28 1.01 21.60
C GLY A 88 -21.06 1.05 20.08
N GLY A 89 -21.64 0.11 19.34
CA GLY A 89 -21.57 0.08 17.88
C GLY A 89 -22.41 1.16 17.18
N ALA A 90 -23.50 1.60 17.80
CA ALA A 90 -24.36 2.63 17.23
C ALA A 90 -23.92 4.05 17.59
N VAL A 91 -23.37 4.24 18.80
CA VAL A 91 -23.08 5.58 19.33
C VAL A 91 -21.58 5.87 19.38
N ALA A 92 -20.76 4.98 19.94
CA ALA A 92 -19.33 5.24 20.14
C ALA A 92 -18.48 4.97 18.88
N ALA A 93 -18.80 3.92 18.13
CA ALA A 93 -18.11 3.56 16.89
C ALA A 93 -18.05 4.67 15.82
N PRO A 94 -19.16 5.39 15.48
CA PRO A 94 -19.08 6.48 14.50
C PRO A 94 -18.29 7.69 15.03
N VAL A 95 -18.24 7.90 16.34
CA VAL A 95 -17.38 8.94 16.93
C VAL A 95 -15.91 8.57 16.77
N PHE A 96 -15.53 7.32 17.06
CA PHE A 96 -14.18 6.81 16.78
C PHE A 96 -13.82 7.00 15.31
N GLN A 97 -14.71 6.61 14.39
CA GLN A 97 -14.50 6.69 12.95
C GLN A 97 -14.13 8.10 12.48
N ARG A 98 -14.85 9.12 12.98
CA ARG A 98 -14.57 10.53 12.67
C ARG A 98 -13.24 11.01 13.23
N ILE A 99 -12.92 10.64 14.47
CA ILE A 99 -11.65 11.02 15.13
C ILE A 99 -10.48 10.36 14.42
N ALA A 100 -10.57 9.05 14.18
CA ALA A 100 -9.56 8.26 13.49
C ALA A 100 -9.29 8.81 12.07
N ALA A 101 -10.33 9.10 11.30
CA ALA A 101 -10.19 9.68 9.97
C ALA A 101 -9.46 11.04 10.00
N ALA A 102 -9.77 11.89 10.98
CA ALA A 102 -9.07 13.16 11.16
C ALA A 102 -7.61 12.97 11.60
N ALA A 103 -7.36 12.05 12.54
CA ALA A 103 -6.03 11.74 13.04
C ALA A 103 -5.11 11.19 11.93
N LEU A 104 -5.59 10.25 11.11
CA LEU A 104 -4.80 9.67 10.01
C LEU A 104 -4.41 10.70 8.96
N ARG A 105 -5.32 11.65 8.64
CA ARG A 105 -5.01 12.78 7.76
C ARG A 105 -3.95 13.69 8.38
N HIS A 106 -4.08 13.99 9.66
CA HIS A 106 -3.12 14.85 10.37
C HIS A 106 -1.73 14.20 10.48
N LEU A 107 -1.68 12.88 10.69
CA LEU A 107 -0.45 12.09 10.76
C LEU A 107 0.12 11.72 9.38
N ALA A 108 -0.51 12.14 8.29
CA ALA A 108 -0.13 11.82 6.91
C ALA A 108 0.04 10.31 6.66
N VAL A 109 -0.79 9.47 7.30
CA VAL A 109 -0.74 8.01 7.13
C VAL A 109 -1.44 7.67 5.81
N PRO A 110 -0.76 7.05 4.82
CA PRO A 110 -1.39 6.70 3.55
C PRO A 110 -2.46 5.61 3.73
N PRO A 111 -3.49 5.57 2.88
CA PRO A 111 -4.48 4.47 2.87
C PRO A 111 -3.80 3.11 2.73
N THR A 112 -4.21 2.13 3.55
CA THR A 112 -3.68 0.76 3.50
C THR A 112 -4.52 -0.18 2.63
N LEU A 113 -5.78 0.17 2.36
CA LEU A 113 -6.70 -0.59 1.53
C LEU A 113 -6.98 0.18 0.24
N ASN A 114 -6.89 -0.51 -0.90
CA ASN A 114 -7.18 0.02 -2.24
C ASN A 114 -6.59 1.43 -2.47
N PRO A 115 -5.26 1.61 -2.32
CA PRO A 115 -4.66 2.92 -2.55
C PRO A 115 -4.97 3.35 -3.98
N GLN A 116 -5.58 4.53 -4.13
CA GLN A 116 -5.74 5.09 -5.47
C GLN A 116 -4.35 5.31 -6.07
N PRO A 117 -4.14 4.96 -7.35
CA PRO A 117 -2.86 5.20 -7.99
C PRO A 117 -2.55 6.70 -7.91
N PRO A 118 -1.28 7.09 -7.68
CA PRO A 118 -0.92 8.48 -7.58
C PRO A 118 -1.35 9.20 -8.87
N VAL A 119 -2.12 10.27 -8.72
CA VAL A 119 -2.48 11.14 -9.83
C VAL A 119 -1.22 11.89 -10.23
N LEU A 120 -0.54 11.39 -11.26
CA LEU A 120 0.57 12.08 -11.91
C LEU A 120 0.01 13.29 -12.67
N ILE A 121 0.10 14.47 -12.06
CA ILE A 121 -0.14 15.72 -12.77
C ILE A 121 1.09 15.95 -13.67
N ALA A 122 0.96 15.61 -14.96
CA ALA A 122 1.95 15.98 -15.94
C ALA A 122 2.04 17.52 -15.94
N GLN A 123 3.16 18.06 -15.45
CA GLN A 123 3.45 19.47 -15.64
C GLN A 123 3.55 19.70 -17.15
N ARG A 124 2.57 20.39 -17.72
CA ARG A 124 2.66 20.88 -19.10
C ARG A 124 3.75 21.94 -19.13
N THR A 125 4.97 21.53 -19.45
CA THR A 125 6.01 22.47 -19.87
C THR A 125 5.47 23.19 -21.11
N PRO A 126 5.40 24.53 -21.13
CA PRO A 126 4.91 25.24 -22.31
C PRO A 126 5.79 24.87 -23.49
N ARG A 127 5.24 24.18 -24.50
CA ARG A 127 5.90 23.97 -25.80
C ARG A 127 6.15 25.35 -26.38
N ARG A 128 7.40 25.79 -26.33
CA ARG A 128 7.84 26.97 -27.06
C ARG A 128 7.74 26.62 -28.55
N ILE A 129 6.71 27.12 -29.21
CA ILE A 129 6.53 26.97 -30.66
C ILE A 129 7.60 27.84 -31.32
N VAL A 130 8.70 27.22 -31.75
CA VAL A 130 9.56 27.81 -32.78
C VAL A 130 8.88 27.55 -34.11
N ALA A 131 8.17 28.56 -34.61
CA ALA A 131 7.68 28.57 -35.98
C ALA A 131 8.89 28.69 -36.92
N SER A 132 9.33 27.57 -37.50
CA SER A 132 10.21 27.59 -38.66
C SER A 132 9.33 27.64 -39.91
N LEU A 133 9.25 28.84 -40.49
CA LEU A 133 8.67 29.11 -41.81
C LEU A 133 9.77 28.98 -42.87
N ALA A 134 9.81 27.84 -43.56
CA ALA A 134 10.28 27.65 -44.94
C ALA A 134 10.04 26.16 -45.24
N GLY A 135 9.23 25.78 -46.23
CA GLY A 135 9.72 25.58 -47.60
C GLY A 135 11.02 24.76 -47.55
N HIS A 136 11.14 23.54 -48.06
CA HIS A 136 11.21 23.24 -49.49
C HIS A 136 11.07 21.72 -49.71
N ARG A 137 10.42 21.37 -50.83
CA ARG A 137 10.38 20.08 -51.57
C ARG A 137 11.07 18.85 -50.94
N SER A 138 10.27 17.81 -50.69
CA SER A 138 10.75 16.44 -50.56
C SER A 138 11.01 15.83 -51.95
N VAL A 139 12.26 15.45 -52.20
CA VAL A 139 12.64 14.42 -53.17
C VAL A 139 13.40 13.37 -52.36
N ALA A 140 12.93 12.12 -52.40
CA ALA A 140 13.66 10.99 -51.86
C ALA A 140 14.95 10.77 -52.67
N PRO A 141 16.02 10.30 -52.01
CA PRO A 141 16.43 8.95 -52.37
C PRO A 141 16.90 8.09 -51.19
N ALA A 142 16.95 6.80 -51.48
CA ALA A 142 17.49 5.73 -50.67
C ALA A 142 19.03 5.72 -50.67
N ALA A 143 19.56 4.90 -49.75
CA ALA A 143 20.89 4.28 -49.69
C ALA A 143 21.96 4.92 -48.77
N ALA A 144 22.32 4.11 -47.76
CA ALA A 144 23.68 3.76 -47.31
C ALA A 144 24.63 4.86 -46.80
N GLY A 145 25.21 4.60 -45.62
CA GLY A 145 26.54 5.09 -45.26
C GLY A 145 26.67 5.68 -43.86
N ASP A 146 27.33 4.89 -43.01
CA ASP A 146 28.25 5.30 -41.94
C ASP A 146 27.74 5.88 -40.61
N ALA A 147 28.05 5.09 -39.59
CA ALA A 147 28.23 5.51 -38.21
C ALA A 147 29.30 6.61 -38.08
N PRO A 148 29.26 7.35 -36.96
CA PRO A 148 30.42 7.31 -36.09
C PRO A 148 30.06 6.92 -34.67
N VAL A 149 30.86 5.99 -34.17
CA VAL A 149 31.00 5.55 -32.78
C VAL A 149 31.58 6.69 -31.94
N ALA A 150 30.97 7.01 -30.79
CA ALA A 150 31.69 7.35 -29.54
C ALA A 150 30.70 7.70 -28.42
N GLY A 151 30.66 6.86 -27.38
CA GLY A 151 29.89 7.10 -26.16
C GLY A 151 29.66 5.84 -25.32
N ALA A 152 30.59 4.88 -25.34
CA ALA A 152 30.50 3.67 -24.54
C ALA A 152 30.60 4.02 -23.03
N SER A 153 29.52 3.75 -22.31
CA SER A 153 29.63 2.99 -21.08
C SER A 153 28.69 1.82 -21.27
N CYS A 154 29.24 0.70 -21.73
CA CYS A 154 28.50 -0.55 -21.92
C CYS A 154 28.14 -1.07 -20.53
N CYS A 155 27.14 -0.46 -19.90
CA CYS A 155 26.52 -0.99 -18.71
C CYS A 155 25.92 -2.33 -19.13
N SER A 156 26.36 -3.40 -18.49
CA SER A 156 25.79 -4.72 -18.71
C SER A 156 24.57 -4.87 -17.82
N MET A 157 23.53 -5.58 -18.29
CA MET A 157 22.34 -5.84 -17.51
C MET A 157 22.72 -6.62 -16.24
N PRO A 158 22.46 -6.07 -15.03
CA PRO A 158 22.77 -6.76 -13.79
C PRO A 158 21.83 -7.95 -13.59
N ASP A 159 22.34 -9.01 -12.95
CA ASP A 159 21.51 -10.11 -12.50
C ASP A 159 20.65 -9.65 -11.32
N VAL A 160 19.34 -9.64 -11.53
CA VAL A 160 18.33 -9.32 -10.52
C VAL A 160 17.48 -10.54 -10.16
N HIS A 161 17.86 -11.74 -10.61
CA HIS A 161 17.17 -12.98 -10.26
C HIS A 161 17.18 -13.21 -8.74
N GLY A 162 16.06 -13.66 -8.19
CA GLY A 162 15.88 -13.87 -6.75
C GLY A 162 15.73 -12.59 -5.93
N LEU A 163 15.81 -11.40 -6.53
CA LEU A 163 15.53 -10.14 -5.83
C LEU A 163 14.03 -9.87 -5.74
N SER A 164 13.61 -9.15 -4.70
CA SER A 164 12.26 -8.58 -4.66
C SER A 164 12.10 -7.44 -5.66
N ALA A 165 10.86 -7.11 -6.06
CA ALA A 165 10.57 -5.97 -6.94
C ALA A 165 11.29 -4.68 -6.52
N ARG A 166 11.27 -4.37 -5.21
CA ARG A 166 11.91 -3.17 -4.66
C ARG A 166 13.43 -3.19 -4.83
N GLN A 167 14.07 -4.34 -4.56
CA GLN A 167 15.52 -4.49 -4.70
C GLN A 167 15.94 -4.43 -6.17
N ALA A 168 15.22 -5.11 -7.07
CA ALA A 168 15.49 -5.09 -8.50
C ALA A 168 15.35 -3.66 -9.08
N LEU A 169 14.29 -2.93 -8.73
CA LEU A 169 14.11 -1.54 -9.14
C LEU A 169 15.20 -0.60 -8.60
N SER A 170 15.70 -0.85 -7.39
CA SER A 170 16.81 -0.07 -6.84
C SER A 170 18.13 -0.28 -7.60
N VAL A 171 18.38 -1.50 -8.08
CA VAL A 171 19.58 -1.83 -8.87
C VAL A 171 19.48 -1.20 -10.27
N LEU A 172 18.34 -1.37 -10.94
CA LEU A 172 18.11 -0.84 -12.28
C LEU A 172 18.05 0.70 -12.31
N GLY A 173 17.47 1.32 -11.27
CA GLY A 173 17.41 2.78 -11.15
C GLY A 173 18.78 3.45 -11.02
N ARG A 174 19.76 2.78 -10.39
CA ARG A 174 21.15 3.30 -10.32
C ARG A 174 21.82 3.35 -11.70
N LEU A 175 21.41 2.48 -12.61
CA LEU A 175 21.89 2.40 -13.98
C LEU A 175 21.04 3.22 -14.96
N ARG A 176 20.05 3.98 -14.45
CA ARG A 176 19.06 4.74 -15.25
C ARG A 176 18.27 3.86 -16.23
N LEU A 177 18.10 2.58 -15.93
CA LEU A 177 17.32 1.66 -16.74
C LEU A 177 15.84 1.75 -16.36
N GLY A 178 14.97 1.76 -17.37
CA GLY A 178 13.54 1.59 -17.16
C GLY A 178 13.22 0.15 -16.75
N ALA A 179 12.14 -0.07 -15.99
CA ALA A 179 11.72 -1.41 -15.62
C ALA A 179 10.19 -1.55 -15.67
N ARG A 180 9.70 -2.62 -16.30
CA ARG A 180 8.30 -3.07 -16.26
C ARG A 180 8.22 -4.36 -15.44
N VAL A 181 7.46 -4.32 -14.36
CA VAL A 181 7.33 -5.42 -13.41
C VAL A 181 5.99 -6.12 -13.62
N HIS A 182 6.01 -7.43 -13.85
CA HIS A 182 4.83 -8.29 -13.96
C HIS A 182 4.85 -9.31 -12.84
N GLY A 183 3.73 -9.41 -12.09
CA GLY A 183 3.60 -10.38 -11.00
C GLY A 183 4.05 -9.86 -9.63
N ILE A 184 4.16 -10.77 -8.66
CA ILE A 184 4.42 -10.45 -7.26
C ILE A 184 5.32 -11.54 -6.68
N GLY A 185 6.40 -11.14 -6.00
CA GLY A 185 7.31 -12.08 -5.34
C GLY A 185 8.77 -11.79 -5.66
N LEU A 186 9.53 -12.82 -6.02
CA LEU A 186 10.94 -12.73 -6.41
C LEU A 186 11.05 -12.77 -7.93
N VAL A 187 12.03 -12.05 -8.50
CA VAL A 187 12.30 -12.06 -9.94
C VAL A 187 12.74 -13.47 -10.35
N VAL A 188 11.96 -14.13 -11.19
CA VAL A 188 12.27 -15.44 -11.78
C VAL A 188 12.81 -15.31 -13.21
N SER A 189 12.52 -14.18 -13.87
CA SER A 189 13.12 -13.89 -15.16
C SER A 189 13.22 -12.40 -15.41
N GLN A 190 14.22 -12.05 -16.20
CA GLN A 190 14.50 -10.70 -16.65
C GLN A 190 14.80 -10.71 -18.16
N ASP A 191 14.34 -9.68 -18.85
CA ASP A 191 14.69 -9.39 -20.24
C ASP A 191 15.06 -7.90 -20.34
N PRO A 192 16.28 -7.52 -20.75
CA PRO A 192 17.37 -8.36 -21.27
C PRO A 192 17.97 -9.34 -20.24
N SER A 193 18.57 -10.43 -20.73
CA SER A 193 19.24 -11.43 -19.89
C SER A 193 20.42 -10.81 -19.11
N PRO A 194 20.80 -11.37 -17.94
CA PRO A 194 21.98 -10.92 -17.23
C PRO A 194 23.20 -10.94 -18.14
N GLY A 195 24.02 -9.89 -18.11
CA GLY A 195 25.18 -9.78 -18.98
C GLY A 195 24.92 -9.04 -20.31
N ALA A 196 23.66 -8.94 -20.77
CA ALA A 196 23.34 -8.32 -22.04
C ALA A 196 23.70 -6.82 -22.07
N PRO A 197 24.16 -6.28 -23.22
CA PRO A 197 24.47 -4.86 -23.33
C PRO A 197 23.19 -4.03 -23.21
N VAL A 198 23.14 -3.08 -22.27
CA VAL A 198 21.99 -2.19 -22.07
C VAL A 198 22.37 -0.73 -22.30
N GLY A 199 21.48 -0.02 -23.00
CA GLY A 199 21.60 1.41 -23.25
C GLY A 199 20.81 2.25 -22.24
N PRO A 200 21.04 3.58 -22.22
CA PRO A 200 20.39 4.49 -21.27
C PRO A 200 18.86 4.57 -21.39
N ASP A 201 18.28 4.11 -22.50
CA ASP A 201 16.83 4.08 -22.74
C ASP A 201 16.25 2.65 -22.73
N THR A 202 17.04 1.65 -22.33
CA THR A 202 16.59 0.26 -22.29
C THR A 202 15.61 0.05 -21.13
N THR A 203 14.46 -0.54 -21.45
CA THR A 203 13.44 -0.92 -20.46
C THR A 203 13.52 -2.42 -20.20
N ALA A 204 13.91 -2.81 -18.99
CA ALA A 204 13.93 -4.20 -18.57
C ALA A 204 12.51 -4.70 -18.22
N VAL A 205 12.15 -5.89 -18.66
CA VAL A 205 10.92 -6.58 -18.27
C VAL A 205 11.27 -7.62 -17.22
N LEU A 206 10.62 -7.54 -16.06
CA LEU A 206 10.82 -8.45 -14.93
C LEU A 206 9.55 -9.25 -14.68
N HIS A 207 9.67 -10.58 -14.62
CA HIS A 207 8.58 -11.47 -14.19
C HIS A 207 8.85 -11.98 -12.77
N LEU A 208 7.86 -11.84 -11.90
CA LEU A 208 7.96 -12.15 -10.49
C LEU A 208 6.92 -13.19 -10.06
N GLU A 209 7.38 -14.18 -9.30
CA GLU A 209 6.54 -15.25 -8.78
C GLU A 209 6.72 -15.44 -7.27
N ARG A 210 5.68 -15.93 -6.58
CA ARG A 210 5.77 -16.36 -5.19
C ARG A 210 6.16 -17.84 -5.17
N HIS A 211 7.36 -18.10 -4.66
CA HIS A 211 7.96 -19.40 -4.34
C HIS A 211 8.90 -19.96 -5.44
N PRO A 212 10.13 -20.38 -5.08
CA PRO A 212 11.03 -21.04 -6.01
C PRO A 212 10.55 -22.47 -6.19
N ALA A 213 10.18 -22.88 -7.39
CA ALA A 213 10.24 -24.29 -7.73
C ALA A 213 11.72 -24.67 -7.68
N ALA A 214 12.10 -25.48 -6.70
CA ALA A 214 13.39 -26.14 -6.70
C ALA A 214 13.56 -26.84 -8.05
N ALA A 215 14.69 -26.58 -8.70
CA ALA A 215 15.15 -27.39 -9.81
C ALA A 215 15.26 -28.83 -9.30
N ASP A 216 14.47 -29.73 -9.89
CA ASP A 216 14.69 -31.16 -9.78
C ASP A 216 16.08 -31.43 -10.39
N GLU A 217 17.00 -31.86 -9.53
CA GLU A 217 18.26 -32.46 -9.92
C GLU A 217 17.95 -33.73 -10.72
N SER A 218 18.04 -33.63 -12.03
CA SER A 218 18.32 -34.77 -12.89
C SER A 218 19.76 -35.19 -12.64
N ASP A 219 19.96 -36.19 -11.78
CA ASP A 219 21.15 -37.04 -11.84
C ASP A 219 20.70 -38.49 -12.08
N GLY A 220 21.42 -39.12 -13.00
CA GLY A 220 21.15 -40.48 -13.48
C GLY A 220 21.81 -41.57 -12.66
#